data_AF-A0A7I7R560-F1
#
_entry.id   AF-A0A7I7R560-F1
#
_cell.length_a   1.000
_cell.length_b   1.000
_cell.length_c   1.000
_cell.angle_alpha   90.00
_cell.angle_beta   90.00
_cell.angle_gamma   90.00
#
_symmetry.space_group_name_H-M   'P 1'
#
loop_
_entity.id
_entity.type
_entity.pdbx_description
1 polymer ?
#
loop_
_entity_poly.entity_id
_entity_poly.type
_entity_poly.pdbx_seq_one_letter_code
_entity_poly.pdbx_strand_id
1 'polypeptide(L)'
;MALFGRLSARQRLRNAARESLAIPAFSAPVDCSSWVLGGLWPAELATTTPETAPLADYLNADLQRIADSANEKLHVISRSELTGPARQAAETRVINVARAFAVLRVESTVRQLHKEALEFGTEYVSLASPPAAGPAAQAPADPSEAPRTVDAPGQAPETSAPQSRHRLPENGADPAPFTPGLPEPEAPEAPEVPEVAPAWEWPELFQPLIPEGGFEAELIIPAAPVVATAPETPVAEPSDRRLQRLLAFVARQEPGLRWAIGVFADGATRLITDIAHGWVPSGIELPAAVQLLEPGRRIGTVTEMLSGATESVSYRPGDRLGWASDFAATETSVTPRELPLVRDLGWQLSEATHWREGLPRMVNTLAKAGSAGTGVVDAEIDLLRVHLDTLRYQLLAQYPDADTALVLNCMLLAATEAIATGDTVSANYHYSWFRAMVAPPVGQWDLQS
;
A
#
# COMPACT_ATOMS: atom_id res chain seq x y z
N MET A 1 41.83 -52.09 -39.13
CA MET A 1 42.26 -50.67 -39.24
C MET A 1 41.10 -49.64 -39.22
N ALA A 2 39.94 -49.93 -38.60
CA ALA A 2 38.76 -49.03 -38.63
C ALA A 2 38.15 -48.71 -37.25
N LEU A 3 38.87 -49.01 -36.15
CA LEU A 3 38.37 -48.80 -34.78
C LEU A 3 39.00 -47.58 -34.07
N PHE A 4 40.22 -47.18 -34.46
CA PHE A 4 40.88 -45.98 -33.89
C PHE A 4 40.29 -44.65 -34.38
N GLY A 5 39.67 -44.62 -35.58
CA GLY A 5 39.02 -43.42 -36.11
C GLY A 5 37.65 -43.10 -35.48
N ARG A 6 36.93 -44.13 -34.99
CA ARG A 6 35.59 -43.94 -34.39
C ARG A 6 35.66 -43.48 -32.93
N LEU A 7 36.68 -43.92 -32.20
CA LEU A 7 36.97 -43.44 -30.85
C LEU A 7 37.44 -41.98 -30.87
N SER A 8 38.30 -41.60 -31.82
CA SER A 8 38.75 -40.20 -31.94
C SER A 8 37.62 -39.27 -32.39
N ALA A 9 36.71 -39.70 -33.27
CA ALA A 9 35.53 -38.91 -33.65
C ALA A 9 34.55 -38.74 -32.48
N ARG A 10 34.31 -39.79 -31.68
CA ARG A 10 33.48 -39.69 -30.46
C ARG A 10 34.13 -38.85 -29.38
N GLN A 11 35.46 -38.91 -29.25
CA GLN A 11 36.22 -38.07 -28.31
C GLN A 11 36.16 -36.60 -28.74
N ARG A 12 36.28 -36.31 -30.05
CA ARG A 12 36.12 -34.96 -30.61
C ARG A 12 34.70 -34.44 -30.46
N LEU A 13 33.67 -35.25 -30.68
CA LEU A 13 32.27 -34.88 -30.43
C LEU A 13 32.01 -34.64 -28.93
N ARG A 14 32.59 -35.43 -28.03
CA ARG A 14 32.49 -35.19 -26.58
C ARG A 14 33.28 -33.97 -26.12
N ASN A 15 34.44 -33.69 -26.71
CA ASN A 15 35.21 -32.49 -26.42
C ASN A 15 34.54 -31.25 -27.01
N ALA A 16 34.01 -31.30 -28.23
CA ALA A 16 33.22 -30.23 -28.84
C ALA A 16 31.91 -30.00 -28.08
N ALA A 17 31.24 -31.06 -27.61
CA ALA A 17 30.07 -30.95 -26.73
C ALA A 17 30.41 -30.41 -25.33
N ARG A 18 31.62 -30.70 -24.82
CA ARG A 18 32.14 -30.10 -23.57
C ARG A 18 32.62 -28.66 -23.77
N GLU A 19 33.16 -28.29 -24.92
CA GLU A 19 33.49 -26.91 -25.30
C GLU A 19 32.22 -26.10 -25.58
N SER A 20 31.15 -26.71 -26.08
CA SER A 20 29.84 -26.05 -26.23
C SER A 20 29.05 -25.98 -24.91
N LEU A 21 29.36 -26.83 -23.93
CA LEU A 21 28.83 -26.78 -22.56
C LEU A 21 29.76 -26.03 -21.59
N ALA A 22 30.98 -25.71 -22.02
CA ALA A 22 31.84 -24.77 -21.33
C ALA A 22 31.24 -23.40 -21.58
N ILE A 23 30.55 -22.90 -20.55
CA ILE A 23 30.05 -21.54 -20.47
C ILE A 23 31.17 -20.62 -20.97
N PRO A 24 30.97 -19.82 -22.04
CA PRO A 24 31.98 -18.89 -22.46
C PRO A 24 32.34 -18.02 -21.26
N ALA A 25 33.62 -18.01 -20.88
CA ALA A 25 34.17 -17.17 -19.83
C ALA A 25 34.26 -15.72 -20.32
N PHE A 26 33.10 -15.18 -20.68
CA PHE A 26 32.80 -13.78 -20.94
C PHE A 26 31.31 -13.63 -20.60
N SER A 27 30.99 -13.56 -19.30
CA SER A 27 29.66 -13.15 -18.88
C SER A 27 29.51 -11.67 -19.22
N ALA A 28 28.95 -11.38 -20.39
CA ALA A 28 28.39 -10.06 -20.63
C ALA A 28 27.40 -9.73 -19.50
N PRO A 29 27.29 -8.45 -19.07
CA PRO A 29 26.19 -8.03 -18.23
C PRO A 29 24.90 -8.61 -18.77
N VAL A 30 24.18 -9.38 -17.96
CA VAL A 30 22.87 -9.88 -18.36
C VAL A 30 21.94 -8.67 -18.34
N ASP A 31 21.77 -8.04 -19.50
CA ASP A 31 20.81 -6.95 -19.67
C ASP A 31 19.40 -7.53 -19.58
N CYS A 32 18.75 -7.29 -18.44
CA CYS A 32 17.43 -7.80 -18.14
C CYS A 32 16.30 -6.95 -18.74
N SER A 33 16.61 -5.87 -19.47
CA SER A 33 15.61 -4.95 -20.04
C SER A 33 14.55 -5.67 -20.85
N SER A 34 14.92 -6.68 -21.64
CA SER A 34 13.96 -7.48 -22.42
C SER A 34 13.00 -8.32 -21.55
N TRP A 35 13.44 -8.80 -20.39
CA TRP A 35 12.61 -9.55 -19.45
C TRP A 35 11.75 -8.65 -18.57
N VAL A 36 12.22 -7.44 -18.29
CA VAL A 36 11.52 -6.45 -17.48
C VAL A 36 10.46 -5.72 -18.32
N LEU A 37 10.81 -5.27 -19.53
CA LEU A 37 9.97 -4.41 -20.37
C LEU A 37 9.22 -5.14 -21.48
N GLY A 38 9.57 -6.41 -21.72
CA GLY A 38 9.04 -7.20 -22.83
C GLY A 38 7.52 -7.31 -22.82
N GLY A 39 6.88 -6.73 -23.84
CA GLY A 39 5.44 -6.75 -24.05
C GLY A 39 4.63 -5.82 -23.15
N LEU A 40 5.29 -4.90 -22.43
CA LEU A 40 4.63 -3.95 -21.53
C LEU A 40 4.23 -2.64 -22.19
N TRP A 41 4.62 -2.38 -23.44
CA TRP A 41 4.23 -1.14 -24.12
C TRP A 41 2.72 -1.13 -24.40
N PRO A 42 1.98 -0.10 -23.94
CA PRO A 42 0.53 -0.05 -24.12
C PRO A 42 0.15 0.18 -25.59
N ALA A 43 -0.92 -0.46 -26.04
CA ALA A 43 -1.37 -0.39 -27.43
C ALA A 43 -1.83 1.02 -27.82
N GLU A 44 -2.35 1.76 -26.83
CA GLU A 44 -2.82 3.15 -26.93
C GLU A 44 -1.67 4.12 -27.25
N LEU A 45 -0.44 3.79 -26.86
CA LEU A 45 0.77 4.57 -27.15
C LEU A 45 1.61 3.95 -28.28
N ALA A 46 1.12 2.92 -28.97
CA ALA A 46 1.81 2.33 -30.12
C ALA A 46 1.69 3.23 -31.37
N THR A 47 0.64 4.05 -31.46
CA THR A 47 0.45 5.09 -32.48
C THR A 47 0.54 6.46 -31.82
N THR A 48 1.76 6.93 -31.59
CA THR A 48 2.02 8.20 -30.91
C THR A 48 1.39 9.38 -31.66
N THR A 49 0.40 10.04 -31.06
CA THR A 49 -0.15 11.32 -31.53
C THR A 49 0.65 12.46 -30.90
N PRO A 50 0.61 13.69 -31.44
CA PRO A 50 1.28 14.84 -30.82
C PRO A 50 0.81 15.11 -29.37
N GLU A 51 -0.41 14.73 -29.02
CA GLU A 51 -0.98 14.86 -27.66
C GLU A 51 -0.40 13.81 -26.70
N THR A 52 -0.19 12.57 -27.16
CA THR A 52 0.33 11.49 -26.31
C THR A 52 1.85 11.33 -26.37
N ALA A 53 2.53 12.06 -27.26
CA ALA A 53 3.99 12.05 -27.41
C ALA A 53 4.77 12.35 -26.12
N PRO A 54 4.49 13.44 -25.37
CA PRO A 54 5.24 13.73 -24.14
C PRO A 54 5.03 12.66 -23.07
N LEU A 55 3.83 12.07 -23.01
CA LEU A 55 3.51 11.01 -22.07
C LEU A 55 4.19 9.68 -22.45
N ALA A 56 4.24 9.36 -23.74
CA ALA A 56 4.98 8.21 -24.26
C ALA A 56 6.49 8.34 -24.01
N ASP A 57 7.08 9.52 -24.24
CA ASP A 57 8.48 9.78 -23.97
C ASP A 57 8.80 9.63 -22.47
N TYR A 58 7.92 10.13 -21.60
CA TYR A 58 8.05 9.97 -20.16
C TYR A 58 7.97 8.50 -19.74
N LEU A 59 6.95 7.77 -20.21
CA LEU A 59 6.78 6.35 -19.90
C LEU A 59 8.01 5.55 -20.36
N ASN A 60 8.52 5.82 -21.57
CA ASN A 60 9.72 5.17 -22.07
C ASN A 60 10.94 5.46 -21.16
N ALA A 61 11.16 6.72 -20.80
CA ALA A 61 12.27 7.10 -19.93
C ALA A 61 12.19 6.42 -18.55
N ASP A 62 10.99 6.26 -18.01
CA ASP A 62 10.78 5.63 -16.71
C ASP A 62 10.94 4.11 -16.77
N LEU A 63 10.41 3.47 -17.82
CA LEU A 63 10.62 2.05 -18.09
C LEU A 63 12.10 1.72 -18.25
N GLN A 64 12.86 2.54 -18.98
CA GLN A 64 14.31 2.37 -19.10
C GLN A 64 15.01 2.52 -17.75
N ARG A 65 14.64 3.52 -16.95
CA ARG A 65 15.19 3.72 -15.60
C ARG A 65 14.95 2.51 -14.68
N ILE A 66 13.78 1.90 -14.76
CA ILE A 66 13.45 0.68 -14.00
C ILE A 66 14.34 -0.49 -14.44
N ALA A 67 14.53 -0.67 -15.74
CA ALA A 67 15.40 -1.71 -16.28
C ALA A 67 16.88 -1.48 -15.92
N ASP A 68 17.37 -0.25 -16.00
CA ASP A 68 18.74 0.13 -15.61
C ASP A 68 18.99 -0.11 -14.12
N SER A 69 18.02 0.24 -13.26
CA SER A 69 18.10 -0.04 -11.82
C SER A 69 18.15 -1.54 -11.53
N ALA A 70 17.40 -2.35 -12.29
CA ALA A 70 17.43 -3.80 -12.18
C ALA A 70 18.77 -4.38 -12.63
N ASN A 71 19.32 -3.87 -13.74
CA ASN A 71 20.64 -4.25 -14.24
C ASN A 71 21.76 -3.95 -13.24
N GLU A 72 21.73 -2.79 -12.56
CA GLU A 72 22.70 -2.47 -11.52
C GLU A 72 22.61 -3.44 -10.33
N LYS A 73 21.40 -3.82 -9.93
CA LYS A 73 21.20 -4.80 -8.85
C LYS A 73 21.68 -6.20 -9.24
N LEU A 74 21.43 -6.64 -10.47
CA LEU A 74 21.97 -7.90 -11.01
C LEU A 74 23.50 -7.86 -11.05
N HIS A 75 24.09 -6.71 -11.36
CA HIS A 75 25.54 -6.51 -11.28
C HIS A 75 26.07 -6.69 -9.86
N VAL A 76 25.42 -6.12 -8.84
CA VAL A 76 25.82 -6.31 -7.45
C VAL A 76 25.72 -7.78 -7.02
N ILE A 77 24.62 -8.47 -7.38
CA ILE A 77 24.41 -9.89 -7.07
C ILE A 77 25.48 -10.76 -7.74
N SER A 78 25.85 -10.46 -8.99
CA SER A 78 26.87 -11.22 -9.73
C SER A 78 28.26 -11.18 -9.06
N ARG A 79 28.57 -10.09 -8.34
CA ARG A 79 29.84 -9.88 -7.62
C ARG A 79 29.78 -10.36 -6.16
N SER A 80 28.63 -10.80 -5.67
CA SER A 80 28.46 -11.32 -4.30
C SER A 80 28.94 -12.77 -4.15
N GLU A 81 29.20 -13.19 -2.91
CA GLU A 81 29.57 -14.58 -2.58
C GLU A 81 28.38 -15.57 -2.64
N LEU A 82 27.21 -15.14 -3.11
CA LEU A 82 26.04 -16.00 -3.25
C LEU A 82 26.33 -17.16 -4.20
N THR A 83 26.01 -18.38 -3.76
CA THR A 83 26.21 -19.63 -4.52
C THR A 83 25.01 -19.95 -5.40
N GLY A 84 25.23 -20.76 -6.45
CA GLY A 84 24.32 -21.01 -7.58
C GLY A 84 22.81 -20.84 -7.32
N PRO A 85 22.16 -21.70 -6.50
CA PRO A 85 20.72 -21.64 -6.30
C PRO A 85 20.24 -20.37 -5.55
N ALA A 86 21.03 -19.87 -4.60
CA ALA A 86 20.71 -18.66 -3.84
C ALA A 86 20.87 -17.39 -4.71
N ARG A 87 21.90 -17.37 -5.55
CA ARG A 87 22.15 -16.31 -6.53
C ARG A 87 21.03 -16.25 -7.55
N GLN A 88 20.66 -17.39 -8.14
CA GLN A 88 19.59 -17.48 -9.14
C GLN A 88 18.23 -17.06 -8.56
N ALA A 89 17.95 -17.42 -7.30
CA ALA A 89 16.74 -16.96 -6.61
C ALA A 89 16.74 -15.44 -6.39
N ALA A 90 17.90 -14.83 -6.06
CA ALA A 90 18.03 -13.39 -5.90
C ALA A 90 17.89 -12.65 -7.24
N GLU A 91 18.52 -13.14 -8.31
CA GLU A 91 18.41 -12.57 -9.66
C GLU A 91 16.97 -12.62 -10.17
N THR A 92 16.30 -13.77 -10.00
CA THR A 92 14.88 -13.93 -10.38
C THR A 92 13.98 -12.96 -9.62
N ARG A 93 14.26 -12.73 -8.32
CA ARG A 93 13.52 -11.73 -7.53
C ARG A 93 13.68 -10.32 -8.09
N VAL A 94 14.90 -9.90 -8.43
CA VAL A 94 15.15 -8.57 -9.00
C VAL A 94 14.38 -8.37 -10.30
N ILE A 95 14.39 -9.35 -11.19
CA ILE A 95 13.69 -9.28 -12.49
C ILE A 95 12.17 -9.22 -12.29
N ASN A 96 11.60 -10.07 -11.43
CA ASN A 96 10.15 -10.09 -11.18
C ASN A 96 9.67 -8.78 -10.54
N VAL A 97 10.44 -8.22 -9.61
CA VAL A 97 10.13 -6.95 -8.97
C VAL A 97 10.18 -5.80 -9.98
N ALA A 98 11.25 -5.70 -10.76
CA ALA A 98 11.38 -4.67 -11.78
C ALA A 98 10.24 -4.75 -12.81
N ARG A 99 9.85 -5.97 -13.22
CA ARG A 99 8.71 -6.18 -14.11
C ARG A 99 7.38 -5.73 -13.49
N ALA A 100 7.15 -5.99 -12.21
CA ALA A 100 5.95 -5.54 -11.52
C ALA A 100 5.87 -4.00 -11.45
N PHE A 101 6.98 -3.32 -11.15
CA PHE A 101 7.05 -1.85 -11.19
C PHE A 101 6.79 -1.31 -12.60
N ALA A 102 7.38 -1.93 -13.63
CA ALA A 102 7.14 -1.55 -15.01
C ALA A 102 5.66 -1.70 -15.41
N VAL A 103 4.99 -2.79 -14.98
CA VAL A 103 3.55 -2.99 -15.19
C VAL A 103 2.74 -1.89 -14.50
N LEU A 104 2.99 -1.63 -13.21
CA LEU A 104 2.28 -0.59 -12.46
C LEU A 104 2.45 0.78 -13.09
N ARG A 105 3.64 1.08 -13.62
CA ARG A 105 3.90 2.33 -14.29
C ARG A 105 3.07 2.46 -15.57
N VAL A 106 3.05 1.41 -16.39
CA VAL A 106 2.21 1.35 -17.60
C VAL A 106 0.74 1.49 -17.22
N GLU A 107 0.25 0.77 -16.22
CA GLU A 107 -1.14 0.86 -15.77
C GLU A 107 -1.51 2.24 -15.21
N SER A 108 -0.58 2.91 -14.53
CA SER A 108 -0.74 4.29 -14.08
C SER A 108 -0.86 5.24 -15.27
N THR A 109 0.02 5.12 -16.26
CA THR A 109 -0.02 5.94 -17.48
C THR A 109 -1.26 5.66 -18.32
N VAL A 110 -1.68 4.40 -18.45
CA VAL A 110 -2.92 4.02 -19.14
C VAL A 110 -4.14 4.56 -18.40
N ARG A 111 -4.16 4.53 -17.07
CA ARG A 111 -5.24 5.17 -16.29
C ARG A 111 -5.25 6.68 -16.44
N GLN A 112 -4.09 7.32 -16.50
CA GLN A 112 -3.99 8.75 -16.80
C GLN A 112 -4.57 9.06 -18.18
N LEU A 113 -4.22 8.28 -19.22
CA LEU A 113 -4.80 8.40 -20.55
C LEU A 113 -6.33 8.22 -20.55
N HIS A 114 -6.84 7.23 -19.81
CA HIS A 114 -8.28 6.99 -19.71
C HIS A 114 -9.00 8.06 -18.89
N LYS A 115 -8.36 8.59 -17.83
CA LYS A 115 -8.90 9.68 -17.01
C LYS A 115 -8.96 10.98 -17.81
N GLU A 116 -7.91 11.33 -18.52
CA GLU A 116 -7.90 12.45 -19.47
C GLU A 116 -9.00 12.23 -20.53
N ALA A 117 -9.12 11.03 -21.12
CA ALA A 117 -10.19 10.71 -22.08
C ALA A 117 -11.61 10.80 -21.48
N LEU A 118 -11.81 10.43 -20.21
CA LEU A 118 -13.08 10.50 -19.49
C LEU A 118 -13.43 11.95 -19.10
N GLU A 119 -12.44 12.75 -18.69
CA GLU A 119 -12.59 14.17 -18.40
C GLU A 119 -13.01 14.94 -19.65
N PHE A 120 -12.37 14.66 -20.79
CA PHE A 120 -12.82 15.13 -22.10
C PHE A 120 -14.28 14.71 -22.38
N GLY A 121 -14.69 13.47 -22.06
CA GLY A 121 -16.06 12.99 -22.26
C GLY A 121 -17.12 13.67 -21.39
N THR A 122 -16.80 14.02 -20.14
CA THR A 122 -17.74 14.65 -19.21
C THR A 122 -18.01 16.13 -19.51
N GLU A 123 -17.04 16.87 -20.06
CA GLU A 123 -17.26 18.25 -20.48
C GLU A 123 -18.23 18.37 -21.66
N TYR A 124 -18.25 17.40 -22.59
CA TYR A 124 -19.20 17.41 -23.70
C TYR A 124 -20.66 17.08 -23.30
N VAL A 125 -20.88 16.35 -22.19
CA VAL A 125 -22.23 16.03 -21.70
C VAL A 125 -22.87 17.20 -20.95
N SER A 126 -22.06 18.04 -20.27
CA SER A 126 -22.57 19.22 -19.54
C SER A 126 -23.05 20.37 -20.44
N LEU A 127 -22.70 20.38 -21.73
CA LEU A 127 -23.13 21.42 -22.69
C LEU A 127 -24.50 21.16 -23.35
N ALA A 128 -25.20 20.07 -23.00
CA ALA A 128 -26.45 19.67 -23.65
C ALA A 128 -27.74 19.92 -22.83
N SER A 129 -27.69 20.68 -21.73
CA SER A 129 -28.91 21.09 -20.99
C SER A 129 -29.20 22.60 -21.14
N PRO A 130 -30.31 23.00 -21.77
CA PRO A 130 -30.67 24.43 -21.88
C PRO A 130 -31.33 24.95 -20.59
N PRO A 131 -31.00 26.17 -20.12
CA PRO A 131 -31.69 26.80 -19.00
C PRO A 131 -32.97 27.52 -19.45
N ALA A 132 -34.06 27.35 -18.69
CA ALA A 132 -35.29 28.11 -18.85
C ALA A 132 -35.16 29.50 -18.21
N ALA A 133 -35.50 30.55 -18.98
CA ALA A 133 -35.38 31.95 -18.60
C ALA A 133 -36.55 32.46 -17.72
N GLY A 134 -36.25 33.36 -16.78
CA GLY A 134 -37.20 34.23 -16.08
C GLY A 134 -36.53 35.59 -15.73
N PRO A 135 -37.23 36.74 -15.81
CA PRO A 135 -36.58 38.03 -16.02
C PRO A 135 -36.27 38.85 -14.75
N ALA A 136 -35.31 39.76 -14.92
CA ALA A 136 -34.70 40.65 -13.92
C ALA A 136 -35.55 41.87 -13.50
N ALA A 137 -35.28 42.41 -12.31
CA ALA A 137 -35.61 43.77 -11.91
C ALA A 137 -34.48 44.39 -11.07
N GLN A 138 -34.13 45.64 -11.41
CA GLN A 138 -32.97 46.42 -10.98
C GLN A 138 -33.13 47.08 -9.60
N ALA A 139 -32.01 47.32 -8.93
CA ALA A 139 -31.86 48.18 -7.74
C ALA A 139 -31.76 49.68 -8.12
N PRO A 140 -31.96 50.59 -7.14
CA PRO A 140 -30.97 51.64 -6.93
C PRO A 140 -30.69 51.99 -5.45
N ALA A 141 -29.65 52.82 -5.26
CA ALA A 141 -28.81 53.05 -4.07
C ALA A 141 -29.35 53.97 -2.94
N ASP A 142 -28.63 53.89 -1.80
CA ASP A 142 -28.58 54.67 -0.53
C ASP A 142 -28.36 56.21 -0.74
N PRO A 143 -28.48 57.14 0.26
CA PRO A 143 -27.83 57.09 1.61
C PRO A 143 -28.54 57.81 2.81
N SER A 144 -28.22 57.48 4.08
CA SER A 144 -28.34 58.45 5.20
C SER A 144 -27.59 58.10 6.51
N GLU A 145 -26.50 58.83 6.75
CA GLU A 145 -26.07 59.62 7.95
C GLU A 145 -26.35 59.17 9.41
N ALA A 146 -25.29 59.19 10.23
CA ALA A 146 -25.29 59.10 11.70
C ALA A 146 -25.27 60.48 12.39
N PRO A 147 -25.63 60.59 13.68
CA PRO A 147 -24.65 61.17 14.63
C PRO A 147 -24.67 60.63 16.09
N ARG A 148 -23.43 60.40 16.58
CA ARG A 148 -22.79 60.70 17.89
C ARG A 148 -23.57 60.93 19.22
N THR A 149 -23.17 60.14 20.23
CA THR A 149 -22.80 60.40 21.66
C THR A 149 -23.65 61.25 22.62
N VAL A 150 -23.77 60.81 23.90
CA VAL A 150 -23.27 61.47 25.13
C VAL A 150 -23.65 60.70 26.44
N ASP A 151 -22.62 60.48 27.27
CA ASP A 151 -22.47 60.37 28.74
C ASP A 151 -23.25 59.42 29.71
N ALA A 152 -22.44 58.81 30.60
CA ALA A 152 -22.70 58.28 31.95
C ALA A 152 -22.85 59.44 32.99
N PRO A 153 -23.05 59.29 34.33
CA PRO A 153 -22.65 58.20 35.25
C PRO A 153 -23.62 57.87 36.43
N GLY A 154 -23.28 56.90 37.30
CA GLY A 154 -23.79 56.88 38.67
C GLY A 154 -23.98 55.53 39.38
N GLN A 155 -22.96 55.12 40.14
CA GLN A 155 -22.96 54.47 41.48
C GLN A 155 -23.82 53.24 41.83
N ALA A 156 -23.11 52.26 42.42
CA ALA A 156 -23.60 51.10 43.17
C ALA A 156 -24.26 51.48 44.53
N PRO A 157 -24.92 50.51 45.20
CA PRO A 157 -24.30 50.00 46.43
C PRO A 157 -24.42 48.47 46.65
N GLU A 158 -23.55 48.00 47.55
CA GLU A 158 -23.36 46.63 48.04
C GLU A 158 -24.37 46.21 49.12
N THR A 159 -24.66 44.90 49.24
CA THR A 159 -24.66 44.03 50.46
C THR A 159 -25.23 42.64 50.05
N SER A 160 -24.89 41.45 50.54
CA SER A 160 -24.19 40.93 51.73
C SER A 160 -23.73 39.49 51.47
N ALA A 161 -22.67 39.04 52.15
CA ALA A 161 -22.34 37.63 52.37
C ALA A 161 -22.22 37.37 53.89
N PRO A 162 -22.30 36.12 54.38
CA PRO A 162 -21.76 35.78 55.69
C PRO A 162 -20.55 34.83 55.59
N GLN A 163 -19.50 35.22 56.32
CA GLN A 163 -18.25 34.50 56.58
C GLN A 163 -18.37 33.58 57.82
N SER A 164 -17.44 32.61 57.96
CA SER A 164 -16.60 32.39 59.16
C SER A 164 -15.72 31.12 59.01
N ARG A 165 -14.45 30.98 59.43
CA ARG A 165 -13.51 31.80 60.25
C ARG A 165 -12.07 31.22 60.24
N HIS A 166 -11.07 32.12 60.20
CA HIS A 166 -9.81 32.24 61.02
C HIS A 166 -8.71 31.14 60.99
N ARG A 167 -7.39 31.41 61.13
CA ARG A 167 -6.58 32.59 61.56
C ARG A 167 -5.09 32.33 61.22
N LEU A 168 -4.29 33.39 61.03
CA LEU A 168 -2.81 33.40 61.12
C LEU A 168 -2.36 34.05 62.45
N PRO A 169 -1.07 33.97 62.84
CA PRO A 169 -0.31 35.22 62.98
C PRO A 169 1.19 35.17 62.59
N GLU A 170 1.75 36.37 62.42
CA GLU A 170 3.08 36.78 61.91
C GLU A 170 4.27 36.57 62.87
N ASN A 171 5.50 36.49 62.33
CA ASN A 171 6.69 37.29 62.74
C ASN A 171 7.99 36.91 61.98
N GLY A 172 8.73 37.93 61.51
CA GLY A 172 10.18 38.06 61.74
C GLY A 172 11.20 37.64 60.65
N ALA A 173 11.81 38.65 60.03
CA ALA A 173 13.25 38.81 59.70
C ALA A 173 13.99 37.81 58.77
N ASP A 174 14.62 38.37 57.71
CA ASP A 174 15.70 37.78 56.90
C ASP A 174 16.90 37.29 57.75
N PRO A 175 17.59 36.20 57.35
CA PRO A 175 18.81 36.38 56.56
C PRO A 175 19.07 35.29 55.48
N ALA A 176 19.90 35.65 54.49
CA ALA A 176 20.43 34.78 53.43
C ALA A 176 21.14 33.51 53.95
N PRO A 177 21.27 32.46 53.10
CA PRO A 177 22.51 31.69 53.14
C PRO A 177 23.09 31.29 51.77
N PHE A 178 24.35 31.65 51.59
CA PHE A 178 25.48 30.79 51.22
C PHE A 178 25.26 29.64 50.22
N THR A 179 25.90 29.82 49.06
CA THR A 179 26.36 28.76 48.15
C THR A 179 27.63 28.08 48.66
N PRO A 180 27.68 26.74 48.69
CA PRO A 180 28.92 25.97 48.50
C PRO A 180 28.92 25.26 47.13
N GLY A 181 30.05 25.30 46.44
CA GLY A 181 30.21 24.79 45.08
C GLY A 181 30.67 23.33 44.94
N LEU A 182 30.40 22.83 43.72
CA LEU A 182 31.05 21.77 42.91
C LEU A 182 31.03 20.31 43.44
N PRO A 183 31.00 19.27 42.56
CA PRO A 183 31.43 19.27 41.15
C PRO A 183 30.42 18.73 40.12
N GLU A 184 30.73 19.08 38.87
CA GLU A 184 30.14 18.68 37.60
C GLU A 184 30.38 17.17 37.32
N PRO A 185 29.37 16.37 36.94
CA PRO A 185 29.59 15.01 36.45
C PRO A 185 29.95 15.02 34.96
N GLU A 186 31.14 14.51 34.66
CA GLU A 186 31.64 14.17 33.32
C GLU A 186 30.60 13.41 32.50
N ALA A 187 30.41 13.86 31.27
CA ALA A 187 29.69 13.13 30.23
C ALA A 187 30.44 11.84 29.88
N PRO A 188 29.78 10.67 29.83
CA PRO A 188 30.41 9.47 29.33
C PRO A 188 30.61 9.58 27.81
N GLU A 189 31.87 9.46 27.40
CA GLU A 189 32.30 9.30 26.02
C GLU A 189 31.64 8.04 25.41
N ALA A 190 30.85 8.23 24.36
CA ALA A 190 30.19 7.14 23.64
C ALA A 190 31.22 6.36 22.82
N PRO A 191 31.12 5.02 22.72
CA PRO A 191 32.03 4.25 21.88
C PRO A 191 31.77 4.54 20.40
N GLU A 192 32.83 4.88 19.65
CA GLU A 192 32.84 4.91 18.19
C GLU A 192 32.52 3.53 17.63
N VAL A 193 31.32 3.37 17.08
CA VAL A 193 30.95 2.22 16.23
C VAL A 193 31.11 2.69 14.78
N PRO A 194 31.88 2.00 13.91
CA PRO A 194 32.06 2.44 12.54
C PRO A 194 30.75 2.34 11.77
N GLU A 195 30.20 3.50 11.44
CA GLU A 195 29.03 3.72 10.60
C GLU A 195 29.41 3.48 9.13
N VAL A 196 29.05 2.32 8.59
CA VAL A 196 28.91 2.14 7.13
C VAL A 196 27.58 1.46 6.86
N ALA A 197 26.50 2.24 7.00
CA ALA A 197 25.22 1.96 6.35
C ALA A 197 25.07 2.99 5.22
N PRO A 198 24.96 2.58 3.94
CA PRO A 198 24.69 3.55 2.89
C PRO A 198 23.25 4.07 3.05
N ALA A 199 23.12 5.33 3.48
CA ALA A 199 21.89 6.08 3.38
C ALA A 199 21.46 6.15 1.90
N TRP A 200 20.25 5.68 1.61
CA TRP A 200 19.71 5.63 0.26
C TRP A 200 18.60 6.69 0.11
N GLU A 201 18.93 7.81 -0.53
CA GLU A 201 17.99 8.87 -0.91
C GLU A 201 17.68 8.77 -2.41
N TRP A 202 16.40 8.85 -2.77
CA TRP A 202 15.95 9.06 -4.15
C TRP A 202 15.53 10.52 -4.35
N PRO A 203 15.78 11.12 -5.52
CA PRO A 203 15.46 12.53 -5.76
C PRO A 203 13.96 12.76 -5.93
N GLU A 204 13.46 13.82 -5.29
CA GLU A 204 12.10 14.33 -5.45
C GLU A 204 11.85 14.80 -6.90
N LEU A 205 10.78 14.32 -7.52
CA LEU A 205 10.39 14.74 -8.86
C LEU A 205 9.28 15.79 -8.83
N PHE A 206 9.61 16.89 -9.50
CA PHE A 206 8.87 18.12 -9.71
C PHE A 206 7.50 17.94 -10.40
N GLN A 207 6.54 18.78 -10.00
CA GLN A 207 5.25 18.99 -10.67
C GLN A 207 5.43 19.87 -11.92
N PRO A 208 4.75 19.61 -13.06
CA PRO A 208 4.71 20.56 -14.16
C PRO A 208 3.40 21.37 -14.22
N LEU A 209 3.56 22.54 -14.81
CA LEU A 209 2.69 23.71 -14.95
C LEU A 209 1.77 23.57 -16.19
N ILE A 210 0.52 24.03 -16.10
CA ILE A 210 -0.48 24.05 -17.18
C ILE A 210 -0.28 25.27 -18.11
N PRO A 211 -0.38 25.12 -19.44
CA PRO A 211 -0.80 26.21 -20.32
C PRO A 211 -2.02 25.85 -21.19
N GLU A 212 -2.94 26.83 -21.29
CA GLU A 212 -4.14 26.79 -22.12
C GLU A 212 -3.88 26.91 -23.63
N GLY A 213 -4.69 26.21 -24.44
CA GLY A 213 -4.73 26.36 -25.89
C GLY A 213 -5.74 25.39 -26.53
N GLY A 214 -6.65 25.90 -27.36
CA GLY A 214 -7.83 25.19 -27.85
C GLY A 214 -7.79 24.70 -29.30
N PHE A 215 -8.99 24.26 -29.75
CA PHE A 215 -9.44 23.80 -31.08
C PHE A 215 -8.96 22.38 -31.46
N GLU A 216 -9.71 21.48 -32.11
CA GLU A 216 -11.04 21.45 -32.75
C GLU A 216 -11.43 19.95 -32.92
N ALA A 217 -12.71 19.58 -32.72
CA ALA A 217 -13.17 18.19 -32.69
C ALA A 217 -13.58 17.65 -34.08
N GLU A 218 -13.24 16.40 -34.38
CA GLU A 218 -13.82 15.64 -35.50
C GLU A 218 -14.28 14.23 -35.07
N LEU A 219 -15.36 13.77 -35.69
CA LEU A 219 -16.43 12.94 -35.13
C LEU A 219 -16.52 11.53 -35.80
N ILE A 220 -17.28 10.62 -35.14
CA ILE A 220 -18.01 9.40 -35.64
C ILE A 220 -17.15 8.09 -35.80
N ILE A 221 -17.53 6.82 -35.46
CA ILE A 221 -18.82 6.06 -35.47
C ILE A 221 -18.78 4.80 -34.54
N PRO A 222 -19.86 4.40 -33.82
CA PRO A 222 -19.89 3.17 -33.01
C PRO A 222 -20.30 1.91 -33.79
N ALA A 223 -19.72 0.75 -33.44
CA ALA A 223 -20.07 -0.57 -33.98
C ALA A 223 -21.19 -1.27 -33.17
N ALA A 224 -22.07 -1.99 -33.89
CA ALA A 224 -23.32 -2.60 -33.44
C ALA A 224 -23.15 -3.88 -32.57
N PRO A 225 -24.16 -4.27 -31.76
CA PRO A 225 -24.01 -5.29 -30.71
C PRO A 225 -24.22 -6.73 -31.21
N VAL A 226 -23.50 -7.68 -30.60
CA VAL A 226 -23.64 -9.13 -30.80
C VAL A 226 -24.69 -9.70 -29.84
N VAL A 227 -25.56 -10.57 -30.38
CA VAL A 227 -26.70 -11.20 -29.70
C VAL A 227 -26.24 -12.21 -28.63
N ALA A 228 -26.83 -12.11 -27.43
CA ALA A 228 -26.56 -12.96 -26.28
C ALA A 228 -27.29 -14.31 -26.34
N THR A 229 -26.57 -15.40 -26.08
CA THR A 229 -27.10 -16.76 -25.89
C THR A 229 -27.45 -17.00 -24.42
N ALA A 230 -28.58 -17.66 -24.14
CA ALA A 230 -29.12 -17.90 -22.80
C ALA A 230 -28.24 -18.84 -21.93
N PRO A 231 -28.19 -18.67 -20.59
CA PRO A 231 -27.26 -19.39 -19.72
C PRO A 231 -27.73 -20.81 -19.35
N GLU A 232 -26.81 -21.77 -19.47
CA GLU A 232 -26.94 -23.11 -18.91
C GLU A 232 -26.80 -23.07 -17.38
N THR A 233 -27.61 -23.86 -16.65
CA THR A 233 -27.52 -23.99 -15.19
C THR A 233 -26.17 -24.60 -14.75
N PRO A 234 -25.41 -23.94 -13.85
CA PRO A 234 -24.06 -24.38 -13.51
C PRO A 234 -24.08 -25.64 -12.63
N VAL A 235 -23.33 -26.65 -13.03
CA VAL A 235 -22.95 -27.78 -12.17
C VAL A 235 -22.11 -27.22 -11.01
N ALA A 236 -22.43 -27.62 -9.77
CA ALA A 236 -21.69 -27.18 -8.59
C ALA A 236 -20.20 -27.59 -8.67
N GLU A 237 -19.30 -26.64 -8.52
CA GLU A 237 -17.85 -26.88 -8.50
C GLU A 237 -17.49 -27.77 -7.29
N PRO A 238 -16.68 -28.85 -7.48
CA PRO A 238 -16.26 -29.70 -6.36
C PRO A 238 -15.43 -28.90 -5.34
N SER A 239 -15.58 -29.22 -4.05
CA SER A 239 -15.03 -28.43 -2.93
C SER A 239 -13.52 -28.23 -3.04
N ASP A 240 -12.75 -29.27 -3.32
CA ASP A 240 -11.29 -29.20 -3.49
C ASP A 240 -10.87 -28.23 -4.60
N ARG A 241 -11.58 -28.25 -5.74
CA ARG A 241 -11.29 -27.36 -6.88
C ARG A 241 -11.63 -25.92 -6.54
N ARG A 242 -12.77 -25.71 -5.85
CA ARG A 242 -13.15 -24.39 -5.32
C ARG A 242 -12.10 -23.86 -4.35
N LEU A 243 -11.64 -24.65 -3.38
CA LEU A 243 -10.61 -24.22 -2.43
C LEU A 243 -9.29 -23.87 -3.13
N GLN A 244 -8.84 -24.69 -4.07
CA GLN A 244 -7.64 -24.41 -4.86
C GLN A 244 -7.78 -23.11 -5.67
N ARG A 245 -8.94 -22.88 -6.29
CA ARG A 245 -9.23 -21.64 -7.02
C ARG A 245 -9.12 -20.40 -6.12
N LEU A 246 -9.77 -20.44 -4.95
CA LEU A 246 -9.78 -19.32 -4.00
C LEU A 246 -8.37 -19.07 -3.42
N LEU A 247 -7.63 -20.13 -3.09
CA LEU A 247 -6.26 -20.04 -2.61
C LEU A 247 -5.32 -19.46 -3.69
N ALA A 248 -5.41 -19.97 -4.92
CA ALA A 248 -4.60 -19.48 -6.03
C ALA A 248 -4.90 -18.03 -6.38
N PHE A 249 -6.14 -17.58 -6.20
CA PHE A 249 -6.53 -16.18 -6.43
C PHE A 249 -5.74 -15.21 -5.54
N VAL A 250 -5.65 -15.49 -4.23
CA VAL A 250 -4.92 -14.61 -3.30
C VAL A 250 -3.41 -14.83 -3.35
N ALA A 251 -2.97 -16.07 -3.48
CA ALA A 251 -1.53 -16.40 -3.53
C ALA A 251 -0.85 -15.88 -4.80
N ARG A 252 -1.58 -15.61 -5.89
CA ARG A 252 -1.01 -14.94 -7.08
C ARG A 252 -0.81 -13.44 -6.88
N GLN A 253 -1.65 -12.80 -6.08
CA GLN A 253 -1.51 -11.38 -5.75
C GLN A 253 -0.33 -11.16 -4.80
N GLU A 254 -0.14 -12.08 -3.84
CA GLU A 254 0.97 -12.01 -2.91
C GLU A 254 1.65 -13.40 -2.71
N PRO A 255 2.49 -13.82 -3.67
CA PRO A 255 3.16 -15.13 -3.65
C PRO A 255 4.30 -15.22 -2.63
N GLY A 256 4.72 -14.08 -2.05
CA GLY A 256 5.73 -14.04 -1.00
C GLY A 256 5.26 -14.59 0.35
N LEU A 257 3.95 -14.75 0.53
CA LEU A 257 3.34 -15.18 1.79
C LEU A 257 2.91 -16.64 1.77
N ARG A 258 2.85 -17.25 2.96
CA ARG A 258 2.13 -18.50 3.13
C ARG A 258 0.65 -18.21 3.27
N TRP A 259 -0.13 -19.03 2.59
CA TRP A 259 -1.59 -18.96 2.58
C TRP A 259 -2.16 -20.33 2.90
N ALA A 260 -3.30 -20.35 3.58
CA ALA A 260 -4.08 -21.56 3.74
C ALA A 260 -5.56 -21.22 3.73
N ILE A 261 -6.36 -22.11 3.16
CA ILE A 261 -7.82 -22.00 3.12
C ILE A 261 -8.43 -23.30 3.59
N GLY A 262 -9.51 -23.24 4.36
CA GLY A 262 -10.19 -24.44 4.83
C GLY A 262 -11.68 -24.23 5.05
N VAL A 263 -12.44 -25.33 4.90
CA VAL A 263 -13.86 -25.40 5.21
C VAL A 263 -14.03 -25.93 6.62
N PHE A 264 -14.84 -25.25 7.43
CA PHE A 264 -15.13 -25.64 8.80
C PHE A 264 -16.50 -26.32 8.90
N ALA A 265 -16.75 -26.99 10.03
CA ALA A 265 -17.98 -27.74 10.26
C ALA A 265 -19.25 -26.87 10.24
N ASP A 266 -19.12 -25.56 10.45
CA ASP A 266 -20.16 -24.54 10.33
C ASP A 266 -20.45 -24.15 8.85
N GLY A 267 -19.73 -24.75 7.90
CA GLY A 267 -19.80 -24.45 6.46
C GLY A 267 -19.01 -23.21 6.05
N ALA A 268 -18.37 -22.51 6.99
CA ALA A 268 -17.57 -21.32 6.69
C ALA A 268 -16.26 -21.72 6.00
N THR A 269 -15.89 -20.95 4.97
CA THR A 269 -14.57 -21.06 4.34
C THR A 269 -13.68 -19.96 4.91
N ARG A 270 -12.61 -20.31 5.63
CA ARG A 270 -11.68 -19.32 6.21
C ARG A 270 -10.38 -19.26 5.42
N LEU A 271 -9.92 -18.05 5.15
CA LEU A 271 -8.61 -17.76 4.54
C LEU A 271 -7.65 -17.24 5.60
N ILE A 272 -6.43 -17.78 5.61
CA ILE A 272 -5.41 -17.49 6.61
C ILE A 272 -4.07 -17.23 5.92
N THR A 273 -3.33 -16.28 6.47
CA THR A 273 -1.89 -16.10 6.27
C THR A 273 -1.22 -16.00 7.64
N ASP A 274 0.03 -16.44 7.76
CA ASP A 274 0.76 -16.39 9.04
C ASP A 274 1.44 -15.04 9.29
N ILE A 275 1.41 -14.12 8.33
CA ILE A 275 1.90 -12.77 8.58
C ILE A 275 1.06 -12.09 9.67
N ALA A 276 1.76 -11.53 10.66
CA ALA A 276 1.16 -10.78 11.76
C ALA A 276 -0.08 -11.48 12.37
N HIS A 277 0.01 -12.79 12.60
CA HIS A 277 -0.98 -13.62 13.30
C HIS A 277 -2.34 -13.82 12.59
N GLY A 278 -2.42 -13.60 11.28
CA GLY A 278 -3.67 -13.75 10.53
C GLY A 278 -4.15 -12.46 9.84
N TRP A 279 -3.40 -11.37 9.99
CA TRP A 279 -3.70 -10.13 9.29
C TRP A 279 -3.47 -10.28 7.79
N VAL A 280 -4.43 -9.83 6.98
CA VAL A 280 -4.27 -9.78 5.53
C VAL A 280 -3.86 -8.36 5.11
N PRO A 281 -2.70 -8.19 4.44
CA PRO A 281 -2.27 -6.88 3.94
C PRO A 281 -3.29 -6.19 3.04
N SER A 282 -3.22 -4.86 2.97
CA SER A 282 -3.96 -4.06 1.99
C SER A 282 -3.46 -4.36 0.57
N GLY A 283 -4.26 -3.99 -0.44
CA GLY A 283 -3.95 -4.26 -1.85
C GLY A 283 -4.19 -5.70 -2.30
N ILE A 284 -4.60 -6.60 -1.39
CA ILE A 284 -5.02 -7.96 -1.72
C ILE A 284 -6.54 -7.98 -1.86
N GLU A 285 -7.04 -8.29 -3.05
CA GLU A 285 -8.44 -8.56 -3.30
C GLU A 285 -8.84 -9.91 -2.70
N LEU A 286 -9.98 -9.93 -2.02
CA LEU A 286 -10.46 -11.10 -1.31
C LEU A 286 -11.65 -11.72 -2.03
N PRO A 287 -11.67 -13.06 -2.18
CA PRO A 287 -12.86 -13.72 -2.71
C PRO A 287 -14.09 -13.49 -1.82
N ALA A 288 -15.25 -13.21 -2.41
CA ALA A 288 -16.47 -12.93 -1.64
C ALA A 288 -16.91 -14.09 -0.72
N ALA A 289 -16.49 -15.32 -1.04
CA ALA A 289 -16.87 -16.52 -0.32
C ALA A 289 -16.00 -16.85 0.92
N VAL A 290 -14.98 -16.04 1.24
CA VAL A 290 -14.08 -16.32 2.39
C VAL A 290 -14.40 -15.46 3.61
N GLN A 291 -14.03 -15.97 4.78
CA GLN A 291 -13.98 -15.24 6.04
C GLN A 291 -12.52 -15.12 6.49
N LEU A 292 -12.18 -13.97 7.08
CA LEU A 292 -10.87 -13.77 7.70
C LEU A 292 -10.90 -14.10 9.20
N LEU A 293 -9.73 -14.21 9.81
CA LEU A 293 -9.62 -14.33 11.26
C LEU A 293 -9.93 -12.99 11.94
N GLU A 294 -10.57 -13.07 13.11
CA GLU A 294 -10.74 -11.93 14.00
C GLU A 294 -9.37 -11.38 14.46
N PRO A 295 -9.21 -10.04 14.58
CA PRO A 295 -7.98 -9.43 15.09
C PRO A 295 -7.50 -10.03 16.40
N GLY A 296 -6.24 -10.44 16.46
CA GLY A 296 -5.66 -10.97 17.69
C GLY A 296 -4.31 -11.67 17.49
N ARG A 297 -3.54 -11.74 18.58
CA ARG A 297 -2.26 -12.46 18.61
C ARG A 297 -2.51 -13.96 18.68
N ARG A 298 -1.80 -14.72 17.84
CA ARG A 298 -1.91 -16.18 17.74
C ARG A 298 -0.53 -16.79 17.50
N ILE A 299 -0.30 -17.98 18.02
CA ILE A 299 0.95 -18.71 17.80
C ILE A 299 0.65 -19.88 16.87
N GLY A 300 1.62 -20.22 16.02
CA GLY A 300 1.57 -21.40 15.19
C GLY A 300 1.64 -21.10 13.70
N THR A 301 1.75 -22.17 12.93
CA THR A 301 1.79 -22.15 11.47
C THR A 301 0.39 -21.93 10.88
N VAL A 302 0.31 -21.53 9.61
CA VAL A 302 -0.97 -21.41 8.87
C VAL A 302 -1.86 -22.66 8.97
N THR A 303 -1.25 -23.85 9.02
CA THR A 303 -1.97 -25.13 9.14
C THR A 303 -2.53 -25.33 10.55
N GLU A 304 -1.77 -24.93 11.59
CA GLU A 304 -2.24 -25.00 12.98
C GLU A 304 -3.38 -24.01 13.24
N MET A 305 -3.34 -22.83 12.60
CA MET A 305 -4.44 -21.85 12.62
C MET A 305 -5.71 -22.35 11.92
N LEU A 306 -5.61 -23.31 11.00
CA LEU A 306 -6.75 -24.01 10.39
C LEU A 306 -7.19 -25.27 11.18
N SER A 307 -6.70 -25.47 12.40
CA SER A 307 -7.14 -26.61 13.22
C SER A 307 -8.67 -26.64 13.37
N GLY A 308 -9.28 -27.79 13.04
CA GLY A 308 -10.74 -27.96 13.01
C GLY A 308 -11.39 -27.79 11.62
N ALA A 309 -10.63 -27.47 10.57
CA ALA A 309 -11.12 -27.55 9.20
C ALA A 309 -11.38 -29.03 8.79
N THR A 310 -12.50 -29.27 8.10
CA THR A 310 -12.86 -30.58 7.53
C THR A 310 -12.05 -30.87 6.27
N GLU A 311 -11.83 -29.85 5.45
CA GLU A 311 -11.01 -29.87 4.24
C GLU A 311 -10.14 -28.62 4.24
N SER A 312 -8.85 -28.74 3.88
CA SER A 312 -7.97 -27.58 3.75
C SER A 312 -6.91 -27.75 2.67
N VAL A 313 -6.50 -26.62 2.10
CA VAL A 313 -5.41 -26.52 1.12
C VAL A 313 -4.49 -25.40 1.56
N SER A 314 -3.18 -25.60 1.43
CA SER A 314 -2.17 -24.58 1.77
C SER A 314 -1.22 -24.32 0.59
N TYR A 315 -0.63 -23.13 0.63
CA TYR A 315 0.36 -22.63 -0.31
C TYR A 315 1.56 -22.12 0.47
N ARG A 316 2.75 -22.48 0.01
CA ARG A 316 4.02 -21.91 0.45
C ARG A 316 4.65 -21.14 -0.71
N PRO A 317 5.44 -20.08 -0.41
CA PRO A 317 6.16 -19.35 -1.45
C PRO A 317 6.95 -20.29 -2.37
N GLY A 318 6.67 -20.22 -3.67
CA GLY A 318 7.26 -21.06 -4.70
C GLY A 318 6.45 -22.31 -5.10
N ASP A 319 5.37 -22.63 -4.39
CA ASP A 319 4.46 -23.71 -4.80
C ASP A 319 3.76 -23.36 -6.12
N ARG A 320 3.31 -24.39 -6.85
CA ARG A 320 2.62 -24.20 -8.13
C ARG A 320 1.13 -23.95 -7.89
N LEU A 321 0.59 -22.88 -8.48
CA LEU A 321 -0.80 -22.43 -8.31
C LEU A 321 -1.74 -22.81 -9.48
N GLY A 322 -1.29 -23.65 -10.41
CA GLY A 322 -1.99 -23.85 -11.69
C GLY A 322 -2.08 -22.56 -12.53
N TRP A 323 -2.63 -22.65 -13.73
CA TRP A 323 -2.87 -21.48 -14.59
C TRP A 323 -4.18 -20.79 -14.23
N ALA A 324 -4.30 -19.49 -14.53
CA ALA A 324 -5.54 -18.76 -14.26
C ALA A 324 -6.72 -19.28 -15.08
N SER A 325 -6.45 -19.69 -16.33
CA SER A 325 -7.40 -20.35 -17.21
C SER A 325 -7.94 -21.69 -16.70
N ASP A 326 -7.27 -22.30 -15.71
CA ASP A 326 -7.70 -23.59 -15.17
C ASP A 326 -8.92 -23.43 -14.25
N PHE A 327 -9.26 -22.20 -13.88
CA PHE A 327 -10.29 -21.88 -12.90
C PHE A 327 -11.34 -20.92 -13.46
N ALA A 328 -12.55 -21.03 -12.92
CA ALA A 328 -13.59 -20.02 -13.13
C ALA A 328 -13.17 -18.65 -12.56
N ALA A 329 -13.81 -17.58 -13.01
CA ALA A 329 -13.61 -16.26 -12.42
C ALA A 329 -13.97 -16.29 -10.92
N THR A 330 -13.19 -15.55 -10.12
CA THR A 330 -13.44 -15.41 -8.68
C THR A 330 -14.05 -14.04 -8.42
N GLU A 331 -15.27 -14.04 -7.88
CA GLU A 331 -15.93 -12.83 -7.41
C GLU A 331 -15.21 -12.28 -6.17
N THR A 332 -14.94 -10.98 -6.16
CA THR A 332 -14.24 -10.28 -5.08
C THR A 332 -15.19 -9.44 -4.25
N SER A 333 -14.88 -9.27 -2.96
CA SER A 333 -15.66 -8.41 -2.06
C SER A 333 -14.79 -7.85 -0.94
N VAL A 334 -15.19 -6.70 -0.40
CA VAL A 334 -14.62 -6.12 0.83
C VAL A 334 -15.24 -6.73 2.10
N THR A 335 -16.40 -7.37 2.00
CA THR A 335 -17.13 -7.99 3.13
C THR A 335 -16.29 -8.91 4.01
N PRO A 336 -15.31 -9.69 3.51
CA PRO A 336 -14.44 -10.49 4.37
C PRO A 336 -13.62 -9.67 5.40
N ARG A 337 -13.46 -8.35 5.19
CA ARG A 337 -12.83 -7.41 6.12
C ARG A 337 -13.81 -6.78 7.13
N GLU A 338 -15.11 -7.03 7.01
CA GLU A 338 -16.09 -6.49 7.95
C GLU A 338 -15.81 -6.98 9.38
N LEU A 339 -15.78 -6.03 10.31
CA LEU A 339 -15.54 -6.25 11.73
C LEU A 339 -16.44 -5.30 12.54
N PRO A 340 -16.63 -5.55 13.85
CA PRO A 340 -17.28 -4.58 14.74
C PRO A 340 -16.64 -3.19 14.61
N LEU A 341 -17.49 -2.16 14.51
CA LEU A 341 -17.03 -0.78 14.29
C LEU A 341 -16.27 -0.25 15.50
N VAL A 342 -15.09 0.30 15.25
CA VAL A 342 -14.33 1.06 16.23
C VAL A 342 -14.96 2.43 16.41
N ARG A 343 -15.43 2.71 17.62
CA ARG A 343 -15.98 4.04 17.97
C ARG A 343 -14.90 5.12 17.79
N ASP A 344 -15.28 6.25 17.21
CA ASP A 344 -14.38 7.39 16.98
C ASP A 344 -13.11 7.02 16.20
N LEU A 345 -13.24 6.11 15.20
CA LEU A 345 -12.12 5.60 14.40
C LEU A 345 -11.17 6.71 13.93
N GLY A 346 -11.70 7.81 13.40
CA GLY A 346 -10.90 8.94 12.94
C GLY A 346 -10.02 9.58 14.02
N TRP A 347 -10.59 9.78 15.21
CA TRP A 347 -9.85 10.27 16.37
C TRP A 347 -8.79 9.27 16.81
N GLN A 348 -9.17 8.00 16.98
CA GLN A 348 -8.23 6.98 17.46
C GLN A 348 -7.09 6.71 16.46
N LEU A 349 -7.37 6.77 15.16
CA LEU A 349 -6.36 6.66 14.10
C LEU A 349 -5.44 7.88 14.07
N SER A 350 -5.99 9.09 14.27
CA SER A 350 -5.20 10.32 14.39
C SER A 350 -4.25 10.24 15.59
N GLU A 351 -4.71 9.78 16.75
CA GLU A 351 -3.85 9.61 17.92
C GLU A 351 -2.76 8.56 17.67
N ALA A 352 -3.11 7.41 17.08
CA ALA A 352 -2.17 6.32 16.82
C ALA A 352 -1.08 6.66 15.79
N THR A 353 -1.31 7.66 14.95
CA THR A 353 -0.36 8.14 13.91
C THR A 353 0.43 9.38 14.36
N HIS A 354 0.06 9.99 15.49
CA HIS A 354 0.70 11.21 15.98
C HIS A 354 2.09 10.91 16.55
N TRP A 355 3.13 11.59 16.06
CA TRP A 355 4.54 11.42 16.47
C TRP A 355 5.06 9.98 16.44
N ARG A 356 4.53 9.18 15.53
CA ARG A 356 4.91 7.78 15.42
C ARG A 356 6.17 7.61 14.60
N GLU A 357 7.18 7.02 15.22
CA GLU A 357 8.43 6.67 14.54
C GLU A 357 8.18 5.70 13.37
N GLY A 358 8.86 5.98 12.24
CA GLY A 358 8.75 5.20 11.02
C GLY A 358 7.48 5.42 10.19
N LEU A 359 6.64 6.41 10.53
CA LEU A 359 5.56 6.89 9.66
C LEU A 359 5.87 8.26 9.04
N PRO A 360 5.55 8.49 7.75
CA PRO A 360 5.61 9.81 7.16
C PRO A 360 4.68 10.79 7.89
N ARG A 361 5.11 12.06 8.02
CA ARG A 361 4.32 13.10 8.70
C ARG A 361 2.92 13.29 8.09
N MET A 362 2.78 13.10 6.77
CA MET A 362 1.50 13.24 6.08
C MET A 362 0.42 12.29 6.61
N VAL A 363 0.79 11.12 7.16
CA VAL A 363 -0.18 10.09 7.56
C VAL A 363 -1.15 10.62 8.61
N ASN A 364 -0.67 11.41 9.57
CA ASN A 364 -1.53 12.01 10.59
C ASN A 364 -2.50 13.05 10.00
N THR A 365 -2.00 13.88 9.08
CA THR A 365 -2.78 14.91 8.41
C THR A 365 -3.89 14.27 7.56
N LEU A 366 -3.56 13.24 6.81
CA LEU A 366 -4.50 12.53 5.94
C LEU A 366 -5.52 11.69 6.71
N ALA A 367 -5.14 11.11 7.86
CA ALA A 367 -6.09 10.45 8.75
C ALA A 367 -7.16 11.43 9.28
N LYS A 368 -6.76 12.65 9.64
CA LYS A 368 -7.67 13.73 10.07
C LYS A 368 -8.57 14.20 8.93
N ALA A 369 -8.00 14.46 7.76
CA ALA A 369 -8.76 14.92 6.59
C ALA A 369 -9.77 13.86 6.11
N GLY A 370 -9.35 12.60 5.98
CA GLY A 370 -10.21 11.48 5.60
C GLY A 370 -11.34 11.26 6.60
N SER A 371 -11.05 11.28 7.90
CA SER A 371 -12.09 11.12 8.93
C SER A 371 -13.05 12.31 9.04
N ALA A 372 -12.60 13.53 8.76
CA ALA A 372 -13.46 14.71 8.71
C ALA A 372 -14.32 14.77 7.43
N GLY A 373 -14.06 13.90 6.44
CA GLY A 373 -14.75 13.92 5.15
C GLY A 373 -14.47 15.17 4.33
N THR A 374 -13.36 15.87 4.61
CA THR A 374 -12.99 17.12 3.91
C THR A 374 -12.38 16.86 2.53
N GLY A 375 -12.23 15.58 2.15
CA GLY A 375 -11.53 15.15 0.96
C GLY A 375 -10.01 15.16 1.16
N VAL A 376 -9.34 14.30 0.40
CA VAL A 376 -7.88 14.24 0.26
C VAL A 376 -7.60 14.29 -1.24
N VAL A 377 -6.60 15.06 -1.68
CA VAL A 377 -6.33 15.17 -3.12
C VAL A 377 -5.65 13.90 -3.65
N ASP A 378 -5.91 13.55 -4.91
CA ASP A 378 -5.40 12.31 -5.54
C ASP A 378 -3.88 12.14 -5.37
N ALA A 379 -3.11 13.23 -5.53
CA ALA A 379 -1.65 13.20 -5.38
C ALA A 379 -1.19 12.82 -3.95
N GLU A 380 -1.95 13.20 -2.92
CA GLU A 380 -1.65 12.83 -1.53
C GLU A 380 -2.00 11.35 -1.27
N ILE A 381 -3.09 10.86 -1.88
CA ILE A 381 -3.44 9.43 -1.85
C ILE A 381 -2.37 8.59 -2.54
N ASP A 382 -1.88 9.03 -3.70
CA ASP A 382 -0.83 8.34 -4.44
C ASP A 382 0.48 8.28 -3.66
N LEU A 383 0.89 9.39 -3.03
CA LEU A 383 2.07 9.40 -2.18
C LEU A 383 1.91 8.49 -0.94
N LEU A 384 0.72 8.43 -0.36
CA LEU A 384 0.43 7.50 0.73
C LEU A 384 0.49 6.02 0.27
N ARG A 385 0.02 5.72 -0.94
CA ARG A 385 0.14 4.38 -1.54
C ARG A 385 1.60 3.99 -1.80
N VAL A 386 2.42 4.93 -2.29
CA VAL A 386 3.88 4.70 -2.46
C VAL A 386 4.53 4.35 -1.12
N HIS A 387 4.19 5.06 -0.03
CA HIS A 387 4.70 4.74 1.30
C HIS A 387 4.20 3.37 1.78
N LEU A 388 2.92 3.06 1.58
CA LEU A 388 2.34 1.76 1.95
C LEU A 388 3.03 0.62 1.19
N ASP A 389 3.26 0.75 -0.12
CA ASP A 389 3.96 -0.25 -0.92
C ASP A 389 5.43 -0.40 -0.49
N THR A 390 6.09 0.69 -0.14
CA THR A 390 7.46 0.66 0.39
C THR A 390 7.53 -0.13 1.70
N LEU A 391 6.61 0.12 2.64
CA LEU A 391 6.56 -0.63 3.91
C LEU A 391 6.13 -2.07 3.69
N ARG A 392 5.20 -2.35 2.77
CA ARG A 392 4.81 -3.71 2.39
C ARG A 392 5.98 -4.48 1.81
N TYR A 393 6.78 -3.85 0.95
CA TYR A 393 8.00 -4.45 0.42
C TYR A 393 8.99 -4.81 1.54
N GLN A 394 9.26 -3.87 2.45
CA GLN A 394 10.16 -4.12 3.59
C GLN A 394 9.64 -5.25 4.47
N LEU A 395 8.32 -5.28 4.70
CA LEU A 395 7.63 -6.29 5.50
C LEU A 395 7.81 -7.69 4.88
N LEU A 396 7.57 -7.82 3.57
CA LEU A 396 7.75 -9.06 2.84
C LEU A 396 9.22 -9.50 2.75
N ALA A 397 10.15 -8.55 2.67
CA ALA A 397 11.59 -8.84 2.66
C ALA A 397 12.09 -9.44 3.98
N GLN A 398 11.43 -9.11 5.10
CA GLN A 398 11.76 -9.64 6.43
C GLN A 398 10.94 -10.86 6.82
N TYR A 399 9.89 -11.20 6.05
CA TYR A 399 9.04 -12.35 6.33
C TYR A 399 9.86 -13.67 6.32
N PRO A 400 9.64 -14.59 7.30
CA PRO A 400 8.57 -14.59 8.29
C PRO A 400 8.83 -13.79 9.57
N ASP A 401 10.05 -13.27 9.74
CA ASP A 401 10.54 -12.68 11.00
C ASP A 401 10.49 -11.14 10.97
N ALA A 402 9.41 -10.59 10.41
CA ALA A 402 9.27 -9.15 10.24
C ALA A 402 9.19 -8.40 11.57
N ASP A 403 9.85 -7.23 11.63
CA ASP A 403 9.78 -6.36 12.79
C ASP A 403 8.34 -5.95 13.10
N THR A 404 7.97 -6.03 14.38
CA THR A 404 6.64 -5.66 14.86
C THR A 404 6.36 -4.19 14.62
N ALA A 405 7.35 -3.29 14.76
CA ALA A 405 7.14 -1.87 14.50
C ALA A 405 6.74 -1.63 13.03
N LEU A 406 7.40 -2.30 12.10
CA LEU A 406 7.11 -2.26 10.67
C LEU A 406 5.71 -2.79 10.35
N VAL A 407 5.32 -3.93 10.93
CA VAL A 407 3.96 -4.49 10.79
C VAL A 407 2.91 -3.48 11.23
N LEU A 408 3.08 -2.89 12.41
CA LEU A 408 2.11 -1.94 12.97
C LEU A 408 2.05 -0.64 12.15
N ASN A 409 3.18 -0.15 11.62
CA ASN A 409 3.23 1.00 10.74
C ASN A 409 2.50 0.71 9.41
N CYS A 410 2.67 -0.49 8.87
CA CYS A 410 1.96 -0.94 7.66
C CYS A 410 0.44 -0.98 7.89
N MET A 411 -0.03 -1.49 9.03
CA MET A 411 -1.44 -1.47 9.41
C MET A 411 -2.00 -0.04 9.50
N LEU A 412 -1.26 0.90 10.07
CA LEU A 412 -1.71 2.29 10.17
C LEU A 412 -1.73 3.01 8.82
N LEU A 413 -0.73 2.79 7.97
CA LEU A 413 -0.77 3.32 6.59
C LEU A 413 -1.96 2.77 5.82
N ALA A 414 -2.23 1.47 5.92
CA ALA A 414 -3.38 0.84 5.27
C ALA A 414 -4.71 1.39 5.80
N ALA A 415 -4.82 1.63 7.10
CA ALA A 415 -6.01 2.25 7.69
C ALA A 415 -6.20 3.71 7.21
N THR A 416 -5.11 4.47 7.11
CA THR A 416 -5.14 5.86 6.62
C THR A 416 -5.45 5.94 5.12
N GLU A 417 -4.94 5.02 4.30
CA GLU A 417 -5.29 4.95 2.87
C GLU A 417 -6.77 4.71 2.66
N ALA A 418 -7.30 3.72 3.39
CA ALA A 418 -8.70 3.36 3.32
C ALA A 418 -9.61 4.49 3.80
N ILE A 419 -9.28 5.18 4.90
CA ILE A 419 -10.11 6.30 5.37
C ILE A 419 -10.01 7.53 4.45
N ALA A 420 -8.85 7.78 3.83
CA ALA A 420 -8.66 8.88 2.89
C ALA A 420 -9.43 8.67 1.57
N THR A 421 -9.60 7.41 1.16
CA THR A 421 -10.36 7.02 -0.04
C THR A 421 -11.84 6.73 0.21
N GLY A 422 -12.28 6.79 1.48
CA GLY A 422 -13.66 6.55 1.88
C GLY A 422 -14.04 5.07 2.10
N ASP A 423 -13.08 4.14 2.01
CA ASP A 423 -13.28 2.73 2.38
C ASP A 423 -13.24 2.55 3.92
N THR A 424 -14.38 2.83 4.54
CA THR A 424 -14.54 2.69 5.99
C THR A 424 -14.38 1.25 6.50
N VAL A 425 -14.66 0.24 5.66
CA VAL A 425 -14.57 -1.18 6.04
C VAL A 425 -13.10 -1.57 6.17
N SER A 426 -12.29 -1.30 5.15
CA SER A 426 -10.84 -1.58 5.22
C SER A 426 -10.15 -0.72 6.27
N ALA A 427 -10.56 0.55 6.45
CA ALA A 427 -10.02 1.41 7.51
C ALA A 427 -10.26 0.81 8.89
N ASN A 428 -11.50 0.37 9.17
CA ASN A 428 -11.86 -0.29 10.42
C ASN A 428 -11.10 -1.60 10.61
N TYR A 429 -10.94 -2.39 9.54
CA TYR A 429 -10.20 -3.65 9.56
C TYR A 429 -8.75 -3.49 9.97
N HIS A 430 -8.00 -2.64 9.25
CA HIS A 430 -6.58 -2.44 9.50
C HIS A 430 -6.33 -1.82 10.87
N TYR A 431 -7.18 -0.88 11.29
CA TYR A 431 -7.06 -0.27 12.62
C TYR A 431 -7.41 -1.25 13.75
N SER A 432 -8.39 -2.13 13.56
CA SER A 432 -8.74 -3.16 14.54
C SER A 432 -7.61 -4.17 14.76
N TRP A 433 -6.93 -4.58 13.69
CA TRP A 433 -5.70 -5.36 13.78
C TRP A 433 -4.58 -4.63 14.51
N PHE A 434 -4.34 -3.36 14.18
CA PHE A 434 -3.39 -2.54 14.90
C PHE A 434 -3.68 -2.49 16.42
N ARG A 435 -4.93 -2.24 16.82
CA ARG A 435 -5.35 -2.21 18.23
C ARG A 435 -5.14 -3.54 18.93
N ALA A 436 -5.54 -4.65 18.30
CA ALA A 436 -5.36 -5.99 18.86
C ALA A 436 -3.88 -6.35 19.03
N MET A 437 -3.02 -5.85 18.16
CA MET A 437 -1.58 -6.08 18.21
C MET A 437 -0.87 -5.23 19.27
N VAL A 438 -1.34 -4.00 19.56
CA VAL A 438 -0.76 -3.16 20.62
C VAL A 438 -1.31 -3.49 22.01
N ALA A 439 -2.52 -4.06 22.09
CA ALA A 439 -3.09 -4.47 23.35
C ALA A 439 -2.15 -5.44 24.11
N PRO A 440 -2.04 -5.31 25.45
CA PRO A 440 -1.28 -6.26 26.25
C PRO A 440 -1.85 -7.67 26.05
N PRO A 441 -1.00 -8.71 26.04
CA PRO A 441 -1.49 -10.08 26.01
C PRO A 441 -2.47 -10.26 27.17
N VAL A 442 -3.67 -10.78 26.89
CA VAL A 442 -4.63 -11.10 27.95
C VAL A 442 -3.93 -12.06 28.90
N GLY A 443 -3.66 -11.61 30.12
CA GLY A 443 -3.01 -12.42 31.13
C GLY A 443 -3.89 -13.64 31.41
N GLN A 444 -3.27 -14.81 31.64
CA GLN A 444 -3.97 -16.06 32.00
C GLN A 444 -4.80 -15.97 33.30
N TRP A 445 -4.96 -14.79 33.90
CA TRP A 445 -5.62 -14.57 35.18
C TRP A 445 -7.05 -14.04 35.05
N ASP A 446 -7.51 -13.66 33.85
CA ASP A 446 -8.88 -13.16 33.63
C ASP A 446 -9.90 -14.29 33.31
N LEU A 447 -9.49 -15.56 33.36
CA LEU A 447 -10.37 -16.72 33.16
C LEU A 447 -10.85 -17.37 34.46
N GLN A 448 -10.68 -16.71 35.62
CA GLN A 448 -11.13 -17.23 36.93
C GLN A 448 -12.11 -16.33 37.68
N SER A 449 -12.81 -15.40 37.01
CA SER A 449 -13.89 -14.61 37.63
C SER A 449 -15.27 -14.98 37.11
#